data_AF-A0A953WWH2-F1
#
_entry.id   AF-A0A953WWH2-F1
#
_cell.length_a   1.000
_cell.length_b   1.000
_cell.length_c   1.000
_cell.angle_alpha   90.00
_cell.angle_beta   90.00
_cell.angle_gamma   90.00
#
_symmetry.space_group_name_H-M   'P 1'
#
loop_
_entity.id
_entity.type
_entity.pdbx_description
1 polymer ?
#
loop_
_entity_poly.entity_id
_entity_poly.type
_entity_poly.pdbx_seq_one_letter_code
_entity_poly.pdbx_strand_id
1 'polypeptide(L)'
;GLISLEPIKHKGMDVIPMEFLRDLLPAPSSLAEGYSGKTSIGVIVRGRKDGKPLAKMLYNVCDHAETNKEVSAQAVSYTTGVPPVSGAAMFFRGIWKGAGVFNVEQFPSKPFLDDVATRGLPTTIIDIEAGDQDELFAVET
;
A
#
# COMPACT_ATOMS: atom_id res chain seq x y z
N GLY A 1 27.99 -4.08 8.66
CA GLY A 1 27.41 -3.02 9.52
C GLY A 1 26.29 -3.59 10.37
N LEU A 2 25.45 -2.76 10.99
CA LEU A 2 24.36 -3.23 11.87
C LEU A 2 23.25 -4.03 11.15
N ILE A 3 23.11 -3.86 9.84
CA ILE A 3 22.16 -4.62 9.00
C ILE A 3 22.78 -5.91 8.41
N SER A 4 23.94 -6.33 8.90
CA SER A 4 24.61 -7.56 8.44
C SER A 4 23.88 -8.80 8.93
N LEU A 5 23.77 -9.79 8.04
CA LEU A 5 23.31 -11.15 8.37
C LEU A 5 24.48 -12.09 8.73
N GLU A 6 25.71 -11.71 8.38
CA GLU A 6 26.90 -12.48 8.73
C GLU A 6 27.17 -12.39 10.24
N PRO A 7 27.39 -13.54 10.92
CA PRO A 7 27.75 -13.56 12.33
C PRO A 7 29.10 -12.87 12.59
N ILE A 8 29.18 -12.17 13.73
CA ILE A 8 30.42 -11.58 14.23
C ILE A 8 30.68 -12.06 15.66
N LYS A 9 31.96 -12.17 16.02
CA LYS A 9 32.39 -12.45 17.40
C LYS A 9 32.32 -11.17 18.25
N HIS A 10 31.50 -11.17 19.30
CA HIS A 10 31.51 -10.13 20.33
C HIS A 10 31.65 -10.75 21.72
N LYS A 11 32.75 -10.47 22.43
CA LYS A 11 33.06 -11.04 23.75
C LYS A 11 32.96 -12.57 23.81
N GLY A 12 33.38 -13.25 22.74
CA GLY A 12 33.37 -14.71 22.63
C GLY A 12 32.04 -15.32 22.17
N MET A 13 30.97 -14.54 22.06
CA MET A 13 29.67 -14.97 21.54
C MET A 13 29.54 -14.62 20.06
N ASP A 14 28.90 -15.49 19.30
CA ASP A 14 28.52 -15.18 17.92
C ASP A 14 27.18 -14.43 17.93
N VAL A 15 27.17 -13.25 17.30
CA VAL A 15 26.01 -12.36 17.24
C VAL A 15 25.74 -12.02 15.78
N ILE A 16 24.47 -12.11 15.36
CA ILE A 16 24.03 -11.60 14.06
C ILE A 16 23.59 -10.14 14.26
N PRO A 17 24.28 -9.14 13.67
CA PRO A 17 23.99 -7.73 13.93
C PRO A 17 22.53 -7.33 13.65
N MET A 18 21.92 -7.87 12.59
CA MET A 18 20.53 -7.57 12.24
C MET A 18 19.53 -8.09 13.29
N GLU A 19 19.77 -9.27 13.85
CA GLU A 19 18.90 -9.81 14.91
C GLU A 19 19.03 -8.99 16.18
N PHE A 20 20.27 -8.66 16.56
CA PHE A 20 20.52 -7.79 17.71
C PHE A 20 19.86 -6.41 17.54
N LEU A 21 19.96 -5.82 16.34
CA LEU A 21 19.28 -4.55 16.03
C LEU A 21 17.76 -4.68 16.14
N ARG A 22 17.16 -5.74 15.58
CA ARG A 22 15.72 -6.00 15.67
C ARG A 22 15.26 -6.06 17.12
N ASP A 23 16.01 -6.73 17.98
CA ASP A 23 15.65 -6.91 19.39
C ASP A 23 15.80 -5.61 20.22
N LEU A 24 16.63 -4.67 19.75
CA LEU A 24 16.74 -3.33 20.34
C LEU A 24 15.66 -2.35 19.88
N LEU A 25 15.11 -2.56 18.68
CA LEU A 25 14.09 -1.68 18.12
C LEU A 25 12.72 -1.95 18.75
N PRO A 26 11.86 -0.93 18.89
CA PRO A 26 10.49 -1.13 19.37
C PRO A 26 9.73 -2.08 18.45
N ALA A 27 8.82 -2.85 19.03
CA ALA A 27 7.96 -3.74 18.27
C ALA A 27 7.14 -2.93 17.24
N PRO A 28 7.04 -3.37 15.97
CA PRO A 28 6.28 -2.65 14.95
C PRO A 28 4.82 -2.38 15.34
N SER A 29 4.21 -3.27 16.14
CA SER A 29 2.85 -3.12 16.64
C SER A 29 2.70 -2.01 17.69
N SER A 30 3.72 -1.73 18.49
CA SER A 30 3.69 -0.64 19.48
C SER A 30 3.96 0.73 18.85
N LEU A 31 4.38 0.78 17.59
CA LEU A 31 4.64 2.04 16.89
C LEU A 31 3.36 2.79 16.52
N ALA A 32 2.17 2.16 16.53
CA ALA A 32 0.94 2.86 16.15
C ALA A 32 0.55 3.95 17.16
N GLU A 33 0.89 3.78 18.45
CA GLU A 33 0.59 4.75 19.49
C GLU A 33 1.49 5.98 19.38
N GLY A 34 0.89 7.16 19.18
CA GLY A 34 1.61 8.44 19.03
C GLY A 34 2.24 8.68 17.65
N TYR A 35 2.05 7.77 16.69
CA TYR A 35 2.55 7.95 15.33
C TYR A 35 1.65 8.88 14.52
N SER A 36 2.26 9.87 13.89
CA SER A 36 1.58 10.91 13.13
C SER A 36 2.08 10.97 11.70
N GLY A 37 1.29 11.60 10.83
CA GLY A 37 1.54 11.66 9.40
C GLY A 37 0.52 10.86 8.60
N LYS A 38 0.71 10.84 7.28
CA LYS A 38 -0.22 10.23 6.34
C LYS A 38 0.54 9.42 5.31
N THR A 39 -0.07 8.34 4.85
CA THR A 39 0.36 7.65 3.64
C THR A 39 -0.35 8.27 2.44
N SER A 40 0.34 8.33 1.29
CA SER A 40 -0.26 8.63 0.00
C SER A 40 0.20 7.56 -0.99
N ILE A 41 -0.73 6.73 -1.46
CA ILE A 41 -0.44 5.62 -2.37
C ILE A 41 -1.36 5.76 -3.57
N GLY A 42 -0.78 5.70 -4.76
CA GLY A 42 -1.54 5.87 -5.98
C GLY A 42 -0.76 5.45 -7.21
N VAL A 43 -1.43 5.59 -8.35
CA VAL A 43 -0.88 5.31 -9.68
C VAL A 43 -1.12 6.52 -10.56
N ILE A 44 -0.11 6.86 -11.36
CA ILE A 44 -0.25 7.81 -12.47
C ILE A 44 -0.39 6.99 -13.74
N VAL A 45 -1.47 7.23 -14.47
CA VAL A 45 -1.79 6.52 -15.70
C VAL A 45 -1.75 7.52 -16.86
N ARG A 46 -0.93 7.22 -17.86
CA ARG A 46 -0.86 7.97 -19.12
C ARG A 46 -1.40 7.13 -20.26
N GLY A 47 -2.18 7.75 -21.12
CA GLY A 47 -2.77 7.07 -22.27
C GLY A 47 -3.45 8.03 -23.22
N ARG A 48 -4.39 7.51 -23.99
CA ARG A 48 -5.23 8.29 -24.90
C ARG A 48 -6.69 7.96 -24.67
N LYS A 49 -7.54 8.99 -24.72
CA LYS A 49 -8.99 8.85 -24.70
C LYS A 49 -9.56 9.72 -25.81
N ASP A 50 -10.43 9.16 -26.63
CA ASP A 50 -11.05 9.85 -27.78
C ASP A 50 -10.00 10.51 -28.71
N GLY A 51 -8.87 9.83 -28.92
CA GLY A 51 -7.75 10.29 -29.74
C GLY A 51 -6.85 11.34 -29.10
N LYS A 52 -7.18 11.86 -27.91
CA LYS A 52 -6.41 12.88 -27.21
C LYS A 52 -5.54 12.27 -26.10
N PRO A 53 -4.27 12.71 -25.94
CA PRO A 53 -3.46 12.36 -24.79
C PRO A 53 -4.16 12.74 -23.48
N LEU A 54 -4.06 11.86 -22.49
CA LEU A 54 -4.63 12.07 -21.17
C LEU A 54 -3.71 11.44 -20.12
N ALA A 55 -3.48 12.18 -19.03
CA ALA A 55 -2.79 11.70 -17.85
C ALA A 55 -3.68 11.93 -16.62
N LYS A 56 -3.80 10.92 -15.77
CA LYS A 56 -4.58 11.00 -14.53
C LYS A 56 -3.81 10.35 -13.39
N MET A 57 -4.01 10.84 -12.17
CA MET A 57 -3.54 10.19 -10.96
C MET A 57 -4.74 9.72 -10.14
N LEU A 58 -4.73 8.43 -9.79
CA LEU A 58 -5.67 7.82 -8.83
C LEU A 58 -4.87 7.54 -7.56
N TYR A 59 -5.31 8.05 -6.42
CA TYR A 59 -4.59 7.85 -5.16
C TYR A 59 -5.52 7.79 -3.95
N ASN A 60 -5.03 7.20 -2.87
CA ASN A 60 -5.63 7.21 -1.55
C ASN A 60 -4.69 7.91 -0.56
N VAL A 61 -5.27 8.67 0.37
CA VAL A 61 -4.58 9.22 1.54
C VAL A 61 -5.15 8.57 2.79
N CYS A 62 -4.30 8.07 3.66
CA CYS A 62 -4.69 7.41 4.90
C CYS A 62 -3.90 7.98 6.08
N ASP A 63 -4.57 8.25 7.20
CA ASP A 63 -3.99 8.91 8.37
C ASP A 63 -3.65 7.90 9.47
N HIS A 64 -2.42 7.98 10.00
CA HIS A 64 -1.96 7.05 11.04
C HIS A 64 -2.74 7.19 12.35
N ALA A 65 -3.14 8.40 12.73
CA ALA A 65 -3.86 8.63 13.98
C ALA A 65 -5.31 8.11 13.90
N GLU A 66 -5.98 8.34 12.76
CA GLU A 66 -7.35 7.86 12.56
C GLU A 66 -7.42 6.34 12.51
N THR A 67 -6.49 5.69 11.79
CA THR A 67 -6.43 4.22 11.72
C THR A 67 -6.08 3.59 13.07
N ASN A 68 -5.18 4.20 13.84
CA ASN A 68 -4.87 3.73 15.19
C ASN A 68 -6.08 3.87 16.13
N LYS A 69 -6.85 4.94 15.99
CA LYS A 69 -8.08 5.16 16.76
C LYS A 69 -9.18 4.15 16.41
N GLU A 70 -9.30 3.77 15.14
CA GLU A 70 -10.34 2.84 14.68
C GLU A 70 -10.02 1.38 15.03
N VAL A 71 -8.79 0.93 14.72
CA VAL A 71 -8.43 -0.50 14.75
C VAL A 71 -7.11 -0.79 15.49
N SER A 72 -6.54 0.19 16.19
CA SER A 72 -5.27 0.06 16.91
C SER A 72 -4.11 -0.38 16.01
N ALA A 73 -4.12 0.09 14.76
CA ALA A 73 -3.06 -0.18 13.79
C ALA A 73 -2.71 1.07 12.99
N GLN A 74 -1.48 1.14 12.51
CA GLN A 74 -0.99 2.23 11.66
C GLN A 74 -1.43 2.08 10.19
N ALA A 75 -1.52 3.20 9.47
CA ALA A 75 -2.07 3.30 8.11
C ALA A 75 -1.47 2.34 7.05
N VAL A 76 -0.21 1.91 7.15
CA VAL A 76 0.36 0.88 6.24
C VAL A 76 -0.29 -0.48 6.47
N SER A 77 -0.52 -0.86 7.73
CA SER A 77 -1.24 -2.10 8.05
C SER A 77 -2.70 -2.01 7.62
N TYR A 78 -3.32 -0.85 7.85
CA TYR A 78 -4.70 -0.57 7.44
C TYR A 78 -4.88 -0.65 5.90
N THR A 79 -4.04 0.05 5.15
CA THR A 79 -4.06 0.06 3.67
C THR A 79 -3.73 -1.30 3.06
N THR A 80 -3.02 -2.17 3.78
CA THR A 80 -2.79 -3.56 3.37
C THR A 80 -3.93 -4.49 3.76
N GLY A 81 -4.60 -4.25 4.89
CA GLY A 81 -5.62 -5.14 5.46
C GLY A 81 -7.03 -4.96 4.88
N VAL A 82 -7.42 -3.72 4.54
CA VAL A 82 -8.76 -3.43 3.98
C VAL A 82 -8.98 -4.05 2.59
N PRO A 83 -8.06 -3.93 1.61
CA PRO A 83 -8.30 -4.45 0.26
C PRO A 83 -8.55 -5.97 0.19
N PRO A 84 -7.82 -6.85 0.92
CA PRO A 84 -8.15 -8.27 1.00
C PRO A 84 -9.55 -8.57 1.54
N VAL A 85 -10.02 -7.80 2.53
CA VAL A 85 -11.39 -7.93 3.06
C VAL A 85 -12.43 -7.58 1.98
N SER A 86 -12.21 -6.50 1.23
CA SER A 86 -13.06 -6.15 0.08
C SER A 86 -13.00 -7.21 -1.03
N GLY A 87 -11.82 -7.76 -1.32
CA GLY A 87 -11.67 -8.85 -2.30
C GLY A 87 -12.45 -10.11 -1.89
N ALA A 88 -12.36 -10.50 -0.61
CA ALA A 88 -13.16 -11.58 -0.06
C ALA A 88 -14.67 -11.28 -0.17
N ALA A 89 -15.09 -10.04 0.12
CA ALA A 89 -16.49 -9.64 -0.05
C ALA A 89 -16.95 -9.72 -1.51
N MET A 90 -16.12 -9.34 -2.48
CA MET A 90 -16.42 -9.48 -3.91
C MET A 90 -16.60 -10.94 -4.31
N PHE A 91 -15.77 -11.84 -3.76
CA PHE A 91 -15.87 -13.28 -3.99
C PHE A 91 -17.16 -13.86 -3.42
N PHE A 92 -17.48 -13.60 -2.14
CA PHE A 92 -18.70 -14.10 -1.50
C PHE A 92 -19.99 -13.54 -2.11
N ARG A 93 -19.96 -12.33 -2.67
CA ARG A 93 -21.08 -11.74 -3.42
C ARG A 93 -21.21 -12.29 -4.85
N GLY A 94 -20.28 -13.13 -5.30
CA GLY A 94 -20.26 -13.68 -6.66
C GLY A 94 -19.90 -12.67 -7.75
N ILE A 95 -19.35 -11.50 -7.37
CA ILE A 95 -18.90 -10.46 -8.30
C ILE A 95 -17.55 -10.88 -8.90
N TRP A 96 -16.63 -11.31 -8.04
CA TRP A 96 -15.36 -11.93 -8.44
C TRP A 96 -15.57 -13.44 -8.48
N LYS A 97 -15.65 -14.00 -9.68
CA LYS A 97 -15.93 -15.43 -9.91
C LYS A 97 -15.16 -15.94 -11.12
N GLY A 98 -14.86 -17.23 -11.13
CA GLY A 98 -14.14 -17.90 -12.20
C GLY A 98 -13.46 -19.17 -11.68
N ALA A 99 -13.07 -20.07 -12.58
CA ALA A 99 -12.24 -21.22 -12.26
C ALA A 99 -10.80 -20.93 -12.68
N GLY A 100 -9.86 -20.99 -11.73
CA GLY A 100 -8.45 -20.72 -11.98
C GLY A 100 -7.83 -19.76 -10.96
N VAL A 101 -6.65 -19.24 -11.30
CA VAL A 101 -5.92 -18.23 -10.53
C VAL A 101 -6.03 -16.91 -11.28
N PHE A 102 -6.35 -15.84 -10.55
CA PHE A 102 -6.61 -14.53 -11.11
C PHE A 102 -5.86 -13.45 -10.33
N ASN A 103 -5.37 -12.46 -11.05
CA ASN A 103 -4.96 -11.18 -10.49
C ASN A 103 -6.16 -10.22 -10.40
N VAL A 104 -6.03 -9.17 -9.60
CA VAL A 104 -7.11 -8.23 -9.26
C VAL A 104 -7.62 -7.48 -10.49
N GLU A 105 -6.73 -7.10 -11.41
CA GLU A 105 -7.04 -6.37 -12.64
C GLU A 105 -7.90 -7.17 -13.63
N GLN A 106 -8.04 -8.48 -13.43
CA GLN A 106 -8.89 -9.34 -14.26
C GLN A 106 -10.38 -9.27 -13.87
N PHE A 107 -10.71 -8.59 -12.77
CA PHE A 107 -12.07 -8.46 -12.27
C PHE A 107 -12.62 -7.03 -12.40
N PRO A 108 -13.96 -6.84 -12.30
CA PRO A 108 -14.56 -5.51 -12.29
C PRO A 108 -14.02 -4.65 -11.13
N SER A 109 -13.39 -3.53 -11.46
CA SER A 109 -12.72 -2.65 -10.49
C SER A 109 -13.70 -1.78 -9.69
N LYS A 110 -14.76 -1.27 -10.32
CA LYS A 110 -15.68 -0.32 -9.68
C LYS A 110 -16.32 -0.86 -8.39
N PRO A 111 -16.94 -2.06 -8.37
CA PRO A 111 -17.53 -2.59 -7.13
C PRO A 111 -16.52 -2.79 -6.01
N PHE A 112 -15.27 -3.13 -6.36
CA PHE A 112 -14.19 -3.29 -5.40
C PHE A 112 -13.75 -1.95 -4.82
N LEU A 113 -13.49 -0.94 -5.65
CA LEU A 113 -13.09 0.40 -5.20
C LEU A 113 -14.19 1.09 -4.40
N ASP A 114 -15.46 0.91 -4.78
CA ASP A 114 -16.60 1.42 -4.01
C ASP A 114 -16.64 0.77 -2.61
N ASP A 115 -16.46 -0.54 -2.50
CA ASP A 115 -16.43 -1.25 -1.20
C ASP A 115 -15.21 -0.85 -0.35
N VAL A 116 -14.03 -0.73 -0.95
CA VAL A 116 -12.81 -0.24 -0.29
C VAL A 116 -13.01 1.18 0.28
N ALA A 117 -13.66 2.06 -0.49
CA ALA A 117 -13.99 3.41 -0.03
C ALA A 117 -14.95 3.41 1.16
N THR A 118 -15.96 2.53 1.16
CA THR A 118 -16.88 2.39 2.31
C THR A 118 -16.20 1.87 3.57
N ARG A 119 -15.05 1.22 3.44
CA ARG A 119 -14.23 0.68 4.55
C ARG A 119 -13.08 1.61 4.93
N GLY A 120 -13.21 2.91 4.67
CA GLY A 120 -12.28 3.92 5.17
C GLY A 120 -11.10 4.26 4.24
N LEU A 121 -11.05 3.69 3.03
CA LEU A 121 -10.00 3.99 2.04
C LEU A 121 -10.56 4.64 0.76
N PRO A 122 -11.14 5.86 0.83
CA PRO A 122 -11.64 6.54 -0.35
C PRO A 122 -10.49 6.92 -1.29
N THR A 123 -10.73 6.83 -2.59
CA THR A 123 -9.76 7.22 -3.62
C THR A 123 -10.16 8.54 -4.29
N THR A 124 -9.16 9.35 -4.61
CA THR A 124 -9.31 10.59 -5.38
C THR A 124 -8.71 10.41 -6.76
N ILE A 125 -9.36 10.98 -7.78
CA ILE A 125 -8.83 11.05 -9.15
C ILE A 125 -8.62 12.51 -9.50
N ILE A 126 -7.42 12.84 -9.96
CA ILE A 126 -7.07 14.17 -10.47
C ILE A 126 -6.53 14.06 -11.90
N ASP A 127 -6.70 15.14 -12.66
CA ASP A 127 -6.00 15.32 -13.93
C ASP A 127 -4.53 15.69 -13.67
N ILE A 128 -3.65 15.18 -14.52
CA ILE A 128 -2.23 15.56 -14.54
C ILE A 128 -2.00 16.40 -15.79
N GLU A 129 -1.40 17.57 -15.60
CA GLU A 129 -1.12 18.48 -16.70
C GLU A 129 -0.07 17.89 -17.65
N ALA A 130 -0.12 18.29 -18.92
CA ALA A 130 0.86 17.84 -19.89
C ALA A 130 2.27 18.32 -19.51
N GLY A 131 3.23 17.40 -19.45
CA GLY A 131 4.61 17.68 -19.03
C GLY A 131 4.89 17.44 -17.55
N ASP A 132 3.85 17.36 -16.71
CA ASP A 132 4.01 17.03 -15.30
C ASP A 132 4.28 15.53 -15.14
N GLN A 133 5.20 15.17 -14.23
CA GLN A 133 5.63 13.81 -13.95
C GLN A 133 6.27 13.05 -15.14
N ASP A 134 6.72 13.75 -16.18
CA ASP A 134 7.30 13.13 -17.38
C ASP A 134 8.52 12.24 -17.05
N GLU A 135 9.35 12.70 -16.11
CA GLU A 135 10.56 11.99 -15.65
C GLU A 135 10.23 10.58 -15.11
N LEU A 136 9.07 10.40 -14.47
CA LEU A 136 8.68 9.10 -13.91
C LEU A 136 8.48 8.01 -14.97
N PHE A 137 8.23 8.39 -16.23
CA PHE A 137 8.10 7.41 -17.32
C PHE A 137 9.21 7.53 -18.36
N ALA A 138 10.25 8.30 -18.08
CA ALA A 138 11.50 8.21 -18.82
C ALA A 138 12.35 7.00 -18.39
N VAL A 139 11.99 6.35 -17.28
CA VAL A 139 12.65 5.14 -16.79
C VAL A 139 12.32 3.96 -17.70
N GLU A 140 13.33 3.41 -18.36
CA GLU A 140 13.23 2.13 -19.07
C GLU A 140 13.25 0.98 -18.05
N THR A 141 12.21 0.15 -18.08
CA THR A 141 12.08 -1.06 -17.25
C THR A 141 12.44 -2.32 -18.01
#